data_AF-A0A839NC65-F1
#
_entry.id   AF-A0A839NC65-F1
#
_cell.length_a   1.000
_cell.length_b   1.000
_cell.length_c   1.000
_cell.angle_alpha   90.00
_cell.angle_beta   90.00
_cell.angle_gamma   90.00
#
_symmetry.space_group_name_H-M   'P 1'
#
loop_
_entity.id
_entity.type
_entity.pdbx_description
1 polymer ?
#
loop_
_entity_poly.entity_id
_entity_poly.type
_entity_poly.pdbx_seq_one_letter_code
_entity_poly.pdbx_strand_id
1 'polypeptide(L)'
;MFGISGWELVILLVLAAALIGPERLPEYVSKLRTYIRQARDMAEGAKSQLKDQMGPEFEDINWRAYDPRQYDPRKIVRDALFDPEPDPDAEEDDEAPAEASPVIGAASYDPNRFDPDRATPFDADAT
;
A
#
# COMPACT_ATOMS: atom_id res chain seq x y z
N MET A 1 7.81 0.50 -13.92
CA MET A 1 8.12 -0.83 -14.48
C MET A 1 9.61 -0.91 -14.75
N PHE A 2 10.34 -1.86 -14.17
CA PHE A 2 11.75 -2.06 -14.50
C PHE A 2 11.82 -2.83 -15.83
N GLY A 3 12.00 -2.10 -16.93
CA GLY A 3 12.12 -2.64 -18.28
C GLY A 3 13.47 -3.33 -18.53
N ILE A 4 13.90 -4.18 -17.59
CA ILE A 4 15.18 -4.88 -17.64
C ILE A 4 14.91 -6.28 -18.16
N SER A 5 15.44 -6.59 -19.33
CA SER A 5 15.40 -7.93 -19.91
C SER A 5 16.38 -8.87 -19.19
N GLY A 6 16.16 -10.17 -19.32
CA GLY A 6 16.94 -11.18 -18.60
C GLY A 6 18.45 -11.08 -18.82
N TRP A 7 18.89 -10.65 -20.01
CA TRP A 7 20.32 -10.48 -20.32
C TRP A 7 20.91 -9.21 -19.67
N GLU A 8 20.16 -8.11 -19.62
CA GLU A 8 20.58 -6.88 -18.95
C GLU A 8 20.76 -7.09 -17.45
N LEU A 9 19.91 -7.92 -16.82
CA LEU A 9 20.05 -8.33 -15.43
C LEU A 9 21.38 -9.08 -15.18
N VAL A 10 21.77 -9.99 -16.08
CA VAL A 10 23.03 -10.73 -15.97
C VAL A 10 24.23 -9.80 -16.05
N ILE A 11 24.23 -8.86 -17.01
CA ILE A 11 25.30 -7.86 -17.15
C ILE A 11 25.40 -7.00 -15.89
N LEU A 12 24.27 -6.57 -15.35
CA LEU A 12 24.24 -5.77 -14.13
C LEU A 12 24.82 -6.56 -12.93
N LEU A 13 24.54 -7.86 -12.85
CA LEU A 13 25.09 -8.73 -11.81
C LEU A 13 26.62 -8.88 -11.96
N VAL A 14 27.10 -9.08 -13.19
CA VAL A 14 28.55 -9.14 -13.47
C VAL A 14 29.22 -7.81 -13.13
N LEU A 15 28.61 -6.68 -13.48
CA LEU A 15 29.13 -5.35 -13.17
C LEU A 15 29.18 -5.11 -11.66
N ALA A 16 28.11 -5.47 -10.93
CA ALA A 16 28.08 -5.40 -9.48
C ALA A 16 29.16 -6.29 -8.84
N ALA A 17 29.35 -7.51 -9.36
CA ALA A 17 30.41 -8.41 -8.94
C ALA A 17 31.80 -7.85 -9.19
N ALA A 18 32.02 -7.18 -10.33
CA ALA A 18 33.30 -6.54 -10.63
C ALA A 18 33.58 -5.35 -9.71
N LEU A 19 32.55 -4.54 -9.40
CA LEU A 19 32.69 -3.34 -8.57
C LEU A 19 32.92 -3.66 -7.09
N ILE A 20 32.21 -4.66 -6.57
CA ILE A 20 32.30 -5.12 -5.17
C ILE A 20 33.45 -6.13 -4.98
N GLY A 21 33.78 -6.88 -6.03
CA GLY A 21 34.66 -8.03 -6.02
C GLY A 21 33.87 -9.35 -5.91
N PRO A 22 34.08 -10.32 -6.83
CA PRO A 22 33.32 -11.57 -6.86
C PRO A 22 33.55 -12.43 -5.60
N GLU A 23 34.70 -12.28 -4.96
CA GLU A 23 35.05 -12.98 -3.72
C GLU A 23 34.26 -12.47 -2.50
N ARG A 24 33.85 -11.20 -2.50
CA ARG A 24 33.16 -10.56 -1.37
C ARG A 24 31.65 -10.70 -1.44
N LEU A 25 31.08 -10.79 -2.64
CA LEU A 25 29.65 -11.02 -2.85
C LEU A 25 29.06 -12.20 -2.03
N PRO A 26 29.63 -13.42 -2.05
CA PRO A 26 29.07 -14.54 -1.29
C PRO A 26 29.06 -14.27 0.21
N GLU A 27 30.06 -13.55 0.73
CA GLU A 27 30.10 -13.13 2.13
C GLU A 27 28.93 -12.20 2.46
N TYR A 28 28.67 -11.18 1.64
CA TYR A 28 27.53 -10.27 1.86
C TYR A 28 26.18 -10.96 1.69
N VAL A 29 26.03 -11.83 0.69
CA VAL A 29 24.79 -12.59 0.48
C VAL A 29 24.51 -13.52 1.67
N SER A 30 25.55 -14.12 2.26
CA SER A 30 25.38 -14.93 3.46
C SER A 30 24.89 -14.12 4.67
N LYS A 31 25.41 -12.91 4.86
CA LYS A 31 24.94 -11.98 5.90
C LYS A 31 23.49 -11.58 5.66
N LEU A 32 23.15 -11.21 4.43
CA LEU A 32 21.77 -10.87 4.05
C LEU A 32 20.81 -12.03 4.27
N ARG A 33 21.19 -13.26 3.89
CA ARG A 33 20.38 -14.46 4.14
C ARG A 33 20.10 -14.65 5.63
N THR A 34 21.10 -14.45 6.48
CA THR A 34 20.94 -14.55 7.94
C THR A 34 19.97 -13.51 8.45
N TYR A 35 20.06 -12.25 7.99
CA TYR A 35 19.10 -11.21 8.36
C TYR A 35 17.69 -11.53 7.88
N ILE A 36 17.52 -12.02 6.66
CA ILE A 36 16.21 -12.43 6.13
C ILE A 36 15.62 -13.56 6.98
N ARG A 37 16.43 -14.56 7.36
CA ARG A 37 15.97 -15.65 8.21
C ARG A 37 15.55 -15.14 9.58
N GLN A 38 16.36 -14.29 10.21
CA GLN A 38 16.03 -13.70 11.50
C GLN A 38 14.77 -12.83 11.45
N ALA A 39 14.61 -12.04 10.39
CA ALA A 39 13.40 -11.23 10.17
C ALA A 39 12.17 -12.13 10.00
N ARG A 40 12.30 -13.24 9.28
CA ARG A 40 11.24 -14.24 9.14
C ARG A 40 10.88 -14.89 10.47
N ASP A 41 11.86 -15.37 11.22
CA ASP A 41 11.66 -16.01 12.52
C ASP A 41 10.98 -15.03 13.51
N MET A 42 11.37 -13.75 13.47
CA MET A 42 10.76 -12.68 14.25
C MET A 42 9.30 -12.40 13.83
N ALA A 43 9.02 -12.36 12.53
CA ALA A 43 7.66 -12.18 12.01
C ALA A 43 6.75 -13.37 12.37
N GLU A 44 7.27 -14.60 12.27
CA GLU A 44 6.54 -15.81 12.67
C GLU A 44 6.27 -15.82 14.19
N GLY A 45 7.25 -15.41 15.02
CA GLY A 45 7.10 -15.30 16.46
C GLY A 45 6.12 -14.20 16.88
N ALA A 46 6.13 -13.03 16.22
CA ALA A 46 5.16 -11.97 16.43
C ALA A 46 3.76 -12.41 16.03
N LYS A 47 3.62 -13.10 14.89
CA LYS A 47 2.35 -13.68 14.44
C LYS A 47 1.79 -14.70 15.45
N SER A 48 2.64 -15.54 16.04
CA SER A 48 2.22 -16.49 17.08
C SER A 48 1.70 -15.75 18.31
N GLN A 49 2.45 -14.80 18.86
CA GLN A 49 2.04 -14.04 20.04
C GLN A 49 0.75 -13.25 19.82
N LEU A 50 0.56 -12.72 18.61
CA LEU A 50 -0.63 -11.98 18.22
C LEU A 50 -1.85 -12.90 18.10
N LYS A 51 -1.66 -14.10 17.56
CA LYS A 51 -2.67 -15.17 17.52
C LYS A 51 -3.05 -15.67 18.91
N ASP A 52 -2.07 -15.80 19.81
CA ASP A 52 -2.28 -16.29 21.18
C ASP A 52 -3.02 -15.27 22.06
N GLN A 53 -2.84 -13.97 21.81
CA GLN A 53 -3.45 -12.89 22.61
C GLN A 53 -4.81 -12.41 22.11
N MET A 54 -5.08 -12.45 20.80
CA MET A 54 -6.37 -11.99 20.26
C MET A 54 -7.44 -13.08 20.15
N GLY A 55 -7.08 -14.36 20.29
CA GLY A 55 -8.07 -15.45 20.14
C GLY A 55 -8.74 -15.44 18.75
N PRO A 56 -9.88 -16.15 18.57
CA PRO A 56 -10.50 -16.40 17.26
C PRO A 56 -10.90 -15.15 16.45
N GLU A 57 -10.86 -13.95 17.03
CA GLU A 57 -11.07 -12.68 16.29
C GLU A 57 -9.93 -12.38 15.29
N PHE A 58 -8.82 -13.12 15.34
CA PHE A 58 -7.73 -13.05 14.36
C PHE A 58 -7.96 -13.86 13.07
N GLU A 59 -9.02 -14.69 13.02
CA GLU A 59 -9.40 -15.48 11.83
C GLU A 59 -10.08 -14.65 10.73
N ASP A 60 -10.72 -13.52 11.08
CA ASP A 60 -11.40 -12.65 10.12
C ASP A 60 -10.45 -11.74 9.31
N ILE A 61 -9.21 -11.59 9.77
CA ILE A 61 -8.17 -10.90 8.99
C ILE A 61 -7.71 -11.87 7.89
N ASN A 62 -8.20 -11.64 6.67
CA ASN A 62 -7.90 -12.41 5.47
C ASN A 62 -6.42 -12.25 5.02
N TRP A 63 -5.48 -12.81 5.77
CA TRP A 63 -4.04 -12.84 5.43
C TRP A 63 -3.76 -13.49 4.07
N ARG A 64 -4.69 -14.33 3.60
CA ARG A 64 -4.63 -15.00 2.30
C ARG A 64 -4.75 -14.03 1.12
N ALA A 65 -5.37 -12.87 1.32
CA ALA A 65 -5.42 -11.79 0.33
C ALA A 65 -4.08 -11.02 0.24
N TYR A 66 -3.24 -11.11 1.27
CA TYR A 66 -1.93 -10.46 1.35
C TYR A 66 -0.75 -11.41 1.14
N ASP A 67 -0.99 -12.70 0.88
CA ASP A 67 0.05 -13.64 0.47
C ASP A 67 0.41 -13.35 -1.00
N PRO A 68 1.63 -12.86 -1.30
CA PRO A 68 2.02 -12.47 -2.65
C PRO A 68 2.00 -13.64 -3.65
N ARG A 69 1.94 -14.90 -3.16
CA ARG A 69 1.84 -16.09 -4.01
C ARG A 69 0.41 -16.56 -4.24
N GLN A 70 -0.56 -16.09 -3.46
CA GLN A 70 -1.96 -16.48 -3.56
C GLN A 70 -2.88 -15.33 -3.96
N TYR A 71 -2.33 -14.27 -4.55
CA TYR A 71 -3.10 -13.27 -5.26
C TYR A 71 -3.76 -13.92 -6.49
N ASP A 72 -4.93 -14.51 -6.27
CA ASP A 72 -5.67 -15.24 -7.29
C ASP A 72 -6.37 -14.21 -8.21
N PRO A 73 -5.92 -14.07 -9.48
CA PRO A 73 -6.44 -13.05 -10.40
C PRO A 73 -7.95 -13.20 -10.66
N ARG A 74 -8.51 -14.40 -10.42
CA ARG A 74 -9.95 -14.65 -10.55
C ARG A 74 -10.78 -13.89 -9.53
N LYS A 75 -10.21 -13.57 -8.36
CA LYS A 75 -10.92 -12.79 -7.34
C LYS A 75 -11.13 -11.36 -7.82
N ILE A 76 -10.11 -10.73 -8.41
CA ILE A 76 -10.18 -9.37 -8.97
C ILE A 76 -11.22 -9.28 -10.08
N VAL A 77 -11.27 -10.28 -10.97
CA VAL A 77 -12.24 -10.32 -12.07
C VAL A 77 -13.66 -10.50 -11.55
N ARG A 78 -13.86 -11.29 -10.50
CA ARG A 78 -15.17 -11.42 -9.85
C ARG A 78 -15.56 -10.11 -9.17
N ASP A 79 -14.64 -9.49 -8.44
CA ASP A 79 -14.90 -8.21 -7.78
C ASP A 79 -15.28 -7.13 -8.82
N ALA A 80 -14.66 -7.14 -10.01
CA ALA A 80 -15.02 -6.26 -11.13
C ALA A 80 -16.33 -6.63 -11.88
N LEU A 81 -16.83 -7.86 -11.73
CA LEU A 81 -18.09 -8.29 -12.35
C LEU A 81 -19.31 -8.17 -11.43
N PHE A 82 -19.09 -8.10 -10.11
CA PHE A 82 -20.14 -8.11 -9.10
C PHE A 82 -20.32 -6.77 -8.37
N ASP A 83 -19.44 -5.78 -8.58
CA ASP A 83 -19.67 -4.40 -8.15
C ASP A 83 -20.29 -3.62 -9.32
N PRO A 84 -21.60 -3.29 -9.29
CA PRO A 84 -22.20 -2.46 -10.31
C PRO A 84 -21.62 -1.05 -10.19
N GLU A 85 -20.88 -0.61 -11.22
CA GLU A 85 -20.48 0.78 -11.38
C GLU A 85 -21.69 1.72 -11.17
N PRO A 86 -21.52 2.87 -10.48
CA PRO A 86 -22.48 3.96 -10.59
C PRO A 86 -22.40 4.49 -12.02
N ASP A 87 -23.53 4.37 -12.70
CA ASP A 87 -23.78 4.73 -14.09
C ASP A 87 -23.33 6.19 -14.38
N PRO A 88 -22.40 6.42 -15.32
CA PRO A 88 -22.01 7.77 -15.74
C PRO A 88 -23.00 8.44 -16.70
N ASP A 89 -24.11 7.80 -17.07
CA ASP A 89 -25.04 8.29 -18.12
C ASP A 89 -26.37 8.89 -17.59
N ALA A 90 -26.41 9.44 -16.37
CA ALA A 90 -27.54 10.26 -15.93
C ALA A 90 -27.38 11.72 -16.43
N GLU A 91 -27.54 11.90 -17.74
CA GLU A 91 -27.86 13.21 -18.33
C GLU A 91 -29.33 13.55 -18.03
N GLU A 92 -29.57 14.45 -17.08
CA GLU A 92 -30.78 15.28 -17.06
C GLU A 92 -30.34 16.75 -17.07
N ASP A 93 -30.56 17.37 -18.24
CA ASP A 93 -30.54 18.81 -18.49
C ASP A 93 -31.46 19.55 -17.51
N ASP A 94 -30.99 20.63 -16.87
CA ASP A 94 -31.50 22.00 -17.08
C ASP A 94 -30.86 23.04 -16.12
N GLU A 95 -30.65 24.24 -16.68
CA GLU A 95 -30.45 25.56 -16.06
C GLU A 95 -29.19 25.90 -15.24
N ALA A 96 -28.35 26.76 -15.83
CA ALA A 96 -27.48 27.72 -15.14
C ALA A 96 -28.23 29.05 -14.88
N PRO A 97 -27.71 30.03 -14.11
CA PRO A 97 -26.82 30.00 -12.94
C PRO A 97 -27.45 30.77 -11.74
N ALA A 98 -27.20 30.36 -10.49
CA ALA A 98 -27.55 31.17 -9.31
C ALA A 98 -26.40 31.21 -8.30
N GLU A 99 -25.91 32.43 -8.10
CA GLU A 99 -24.85 32.77 -7.15
C GLU A 99 -25.29 32.59 -5.68
N ALA A 100 -24.34 32.11 -4.88
CA ALA A 100 -24.07 32.46 -3.49
C ALA A 100 -25.16 32.33 -2.40
N SER A 101 -24.94 31.37 -1.50
CA SER A 101 -24.89 31.60 -0.05
C SER A 101 -24.08 30.48 0.61
N PRO A 102 -22.98 30.76 1.35
CA PRO A 102 -22.25 29.70 2.04
C PRO A 102 -23.07 29.31 3.27
N VAL A 103 -23.81 28.21 3.16
CA VAL A 103 -24.26 27.49 4.34
C VAL A 103 -22.98 27.00 5.01
N ILE A 104 -22.58 27.64 6.12
CA ILE A 104 -21.59 27.10 7.04
C ILE A 104 -22.24 25.86 7.68
N GLY A 105 -22.30 24.78 6.89
CA GLY A 105 -22.46 23.45 7.39
C GLY A 105 -21.14 23.11 8.05
N ALA A 106 -21.17 22.88 9.36
CA ALA A 106 -20.04 22.35 10.09
C ALA A 106 -19.66 21.00 9.46
N ALA A 107 -18.78 21.05 8.46
CA ALA A 107 -18.09 19.89 7.94
C ALA A 107 -17.42 19.24 9.14
N SER A 108 -17.79 17.99 9.39
CA SER A 108 -17.28 17.17 10.48
C SER A 108 -15.75 17.28 10.47
N TYR A 109 -15.20 18.00 11.46
CA TYR A 109 -13.77 18.14 11.60
C TYR A 109 -13.22 16.78 12.04
N ASP A 110 -12.60 16.06 11.11
CA ASP A 110 -11.79 14.90 11.42
C ASP A 110 -10.33 15.38 11.58
N PRO A 111 -9.81 15.51 12.82
CA PRO A 111 -8.44 15.98 13.07
C PRO A 111 -7.36 15.04 12.51
N ASN A 112 -7.70 13.81 12.12
CA ASN A 112 -6.74 12.81 11.71
C ASN A 112 -6.65 12.64 10.19
N ARG A 113 -7.49 13.35 9.42
CA ARG A 113 -7.46 13.30 7.96
C ARG A 113 -6.78 14.55 7.41
N PHE A 114 -5.58 14.37 6.87
CA PHE A 114 -4.87 15.43 6.16
C PHE A 114 -5.55 15.68 4.80
N ASP A 115 -6.01 16.90 4.60
CA ASP A 115 -6.64 17.37 3.37
C ASP A 115 -5.77 18.48 2.74
N PRO A 116 -5.10 18.22 1.61
CA PRO A 116 -4.15 19.16 1.01
C PRO A 116 -4.81 20.37 0.35
N ASP A 117 -6.10 20.30 0.03
CA ASP A 117 -6.83 21.40 -0.60
C ASP A 117 -7.49 22.32 0.44
N ARG A 118 -7.36 21.98 1.73
CA ARG A 118 -7.88 22.77 2.83
C ARG A 118 -6.97 23.95 3.14
N ALA A 119 -7.55 25.14 3.22
CA ALA A 119 -6.86 26.31 3.74
C ALA A 119 -6.36 26.04 5.18
N THR A 120 -5.08 26.30 5.42
CA THR A 120 -4.49 26.21 6.77
C THR A 120 -5.22 27.15 7.72
N PRO A 121 -5.72 26.68 8.87
CA PRO A 121 -6.39 27.53 9.84
C PRO A 121 -5.48 28.66 10.34
N PHE A 122 -6.07 29.83 10.59
CA PHE A 122 -5.34 30.97 11.17
C PHE A 122 -5.04 30.70 12.65
N ASP A 123 -3.78 30.84 13.05
CA ASP A 123 -3.33 30.68 14.44
C ASP A 123 -3.48 32.01 15.20
N ALA A 124 -4.41 32.05 16.16
CA ALA A 124 -4.72 33.25 16.94
C ALA A 124 -3.77 33.48 18.13
N ASP A 125 -2.91 32.51 18.46
CA ASP A 125 -1.98 32.57 19.59
C ASP A 125 -0.58 33.09 19.18
N ALA A 126 -0.38 33.41 17.90
CA ALA A 126 0.85 34.01 17.39
C ALA A 126 0.88 35.53 17.62
N THR A 127 1.22 35.98 18.83
CA THR A 127 1.54 37.38 19.16
C THR A 127 2.84 37.53 19.92
#